data_AF-A0A0F9GHI2-F1
#
_entry.id   AF-A0A0F9GHI2-F1
#
_cell.length_a   1.000
_cell.length_b   1.000
_cell.length_c   1.000
_cell.angle_alpha   90.00
_cell.angle_beta   90.00
_cell.angle_gamma   90.00
#
_symmetry.space_group_name_H-M   'P 1'
#
loop_
_entity.id
_entity.type
_entity.pdbx_description
1 polymer ?
#
loop_
_entity_poly.entity_id
_entity_poly.type
_entity_poly.pdbx_seq_one_letter_code
_entity_poly.pdbx_strand_id
1 'polypeptide(L)'
;MALELWIELMVLQTIIGYCFAVANAYIGLYNIRDLNLMKGDFTIVKFHKRFGWIELTIFYALTIQCAYMFYLHVSGGDPNLYQPSGVWAHSWFGGFLAFVFVSMKFVIARFKKDEIYKYGQFVGPLGFVGWSIAHWTSLYNFYYVRLPIWDNIGIKVNFIPGIFLWAAIIPFIGGAVLFLVVLVKRGSM
;
A
#
# COMPACT_ATOMS: atom_id res chain seq x y z
N MET A 1 -5.75 -23.19 10.38
CA MET A 1 -6.87 -22.22 10.28
C MET A 1 -6.48 -20.81 10.70
N ALA A 2 -5.80 -20.61 11.85
CA ALA A 2 -5.42 -19.26 12.32
C ALA A 2 -4.36 -18.57 11.43
N LEU A 3 -3.40 -19.32 10.89
CA LEU A 3 -2.33 -18.78 10.04
C LEU A 3 -2.87 -18.34 8.67
N GLU A 4 -3.76 -19.15 8.09
CA GLU A 4 -4.40 -18.89 6.80
C GLU A 4 -5.26 -17.64 6.88
N LEU A 5 -6.11 -17.56 7.92
CA LEU A 5 -6.90 -16.38 8.21
C LEU A 5 -6.00 -15.15 8.36
N TRP A 6 -4.88 -15.28 9.07
CA TRP A 6 -3.97 -14.17 9.29
C TRP A 6 -3.32 -13.68 7.97
N ILE A 7 -2.84 -14.60 7.13
CA ILE A 7 -2.28 -14.28 5.80
C ILE A 7 -3.33 -13.58 4.94
N GLU A 8 -4.56 -14.10 4.92
CA GLU A 8 -5.65 -13.52 4.15
C GLU A 8 -6.01 -12.10 4.62
N LEU A 9 -6.04 -11.88 5.95
CA LEU A 9 -6.25 -10.56 6.54
C LEU A 9 -5.12 -9.58 6.20
N MET A 10 -3.86 -10.03 6.11
CA MET A 10 -2.74 -9.19 5.66
C MET A 10 -2.92 -8.75 4.20
N VAL A 11 -3.37 -9.65 3.32
CA VAL A 11 -3.67 -9.31 1.92
C VAL A 11 -4.84 -8.32 1.85
N LEU A 12 -5.90 -8.54 2.63
CA LEU A 12 -7.03 -7.61 2.71
C LEU A 12 -6.60 -6.22 3.20
N GLN A 13 -5.80 -6.16 4.26
CA GLN A 13 -5.21 -4.91 4.77
C GLN A 13 -4.37 -4.21 3.69
N THR A 14 -3.62 -4.97 2.88
CA THR A 14 -2.84 -4.43 1.76
C THR A 14 -3.75 -3.82 0.70
N ILE A 15 -4.85 -4.49 0.33
CA ILE A 15 -5.86 -3.98 -0.61
C ILE A 15 -6.47 -2.67 -0.08
N ILE A 16 -6.92 -2.67 1.19
CA ILE A 16 -7.54 -1.50 1.83
C ILE A 16 -6.56 -0.33 1.93
N GLY A 17 -5.34 -0.59 2.42
CA GLY A 17 -4.30 0.44 2.52
C GLY A 17 -3.96 1.04 1.15
N TYR A 18 -3.91 0.21 0.12
CA TYR A 18 -3.64 0.67 -1.24
C TYR A 18 -4.79 1.49 -1.83
N CYS A 19 -6.06 1.26 -1.46
CA CYS A 19 -7.17 2.16 -1.79
C CYS A 19 -6.89 3.60 -1.31
N PHE A 20 -6.41 3.75 -0.07
CA PHE A 20 -6.07 5.06 0.49
C PHE A 20 -4.85 5.66 -0.20
N ALA A 21 -3.85 4.85 -0.56
CA ALA A 21 -2.69 5.32 -1.32
C ALA A 21 -3.07 5.85 -2.70
N VAL A 22 -3.93 5.13 -3.42
CA VAL A 22 -4.48 5.58 -4.71
C VAL A 22 -5.28 6.87 -4.53
N ALA A 23 -6.19 6.94 -3.55
CA ALA A 23 -6.96 8.16 -3.28
C ALA A 23 -6.04 9.36 -2.98
N ASN A 24 -5.01 9.13 -2.16
CA ASN A 24 -4.03 10.15 -1.80
C ASN A 24 -3.23 10.63 -3.02
N ALA A 25 -2.86 9.70 -3.91
CA ALA A 25 -2.20 9.99 -5.18
C ALA A 25 -3.11 10.79 -6.13
N TYR A 26 -4.40 10.43 -6.27
CA TYR A 26 -5.34 11.19 -7.09
C TYR A 26 -5.53 12.63 -6.58
N ILE A 27 -5.58 12.84 -5.26
CA ILE A 27 -5.59 14.20 -4.70
C ILE A 27 -4.31 14.96 -5.08
N GLY A 28 -3.15 14.32 -5.00
CA GLY A 28 -1.87 14.92 -5.40
C GLY A 28 -1.83 15.26 -6.89
N LEU A 29 -2.28 14.34 -7.76
CA LEU A 29 -2.35 14.51 -9.20
C LEU A 29 -3.31 15.62 -9.61
N TYR A 30 -4.47 15.71 -8.95
CA TYR A 30 -5.46 16.77 -9.17
C TYR A 30 -4.87 18.19 -8.96
N ASN A 31 -3.86 18.31 -8.09
CA ASN A 31 -3.20 19.58 -7.77
C ASN A 31 -1.75 19.67 -8.29
N ILE A 32 -1.31 18.77 -9.18
CA ILE A 32 0.11 18.64 -9.55
C ILE A 32 0.68 19.86 -10.26
N ARG A 33 -0.16 20.61 -11.00
CA ARG A 33 0.27 21.78 -11.77
C ARG A 33 0.55 23.00 -10.90
N ASP A 34 -0.07 23.10 -9.72
CA ASP A 34 0.17 24.18 -8.78
C ASP A 34 -0.12 23.73 -7.34
N LEU A 35 0.93 23.24 -6.67
CA LEU A 35 0.88 22.82 -5.27
C LEU A 35 0.57 24.00 -4.31
N ASN A 36 0.70 25.26 -4.75
CA ASN A 36 0.28 26.40 -3.94
C ASN A 36 -1.24 26.60 -3.98
N LEU A 37 -1.94 26.21 -5.06
CA LEU A 37 -3.41 26.17 -5.06
C LEU A 37 -3.95 25.21 -4.00
N MET A 38 -3.26 24.08 -3.80
CA MET A 38 -3.61 23.14 -2.74
C MET A 38 -3.51 23.79 -1.35
N LYS A 39 -2.54 24.68 -1.10
CA LYS A 39 -2.41 25.36 0.21
C LYS A 39 -3.63 26.22 0.55
N GLY A 40 -4.30 26.80 -0.45
CA GLY A 40 -5.51 27.59 -0.29
C GLY A 40 -6.77 26.75 -0.07
N ASP A 41 -6.74 25.47 -0.43
CA ASP A 41 -7.88 24.56 -0.29
C ASP A 41 -7.75 23.69 0.97
N PHE A 42 -8.25 24.22 2.09
CA PHE A 42 -8.19 23.56 3.39
C PHE A 42 -8.84 22.18 3.40
N THR A 43 -9.90 21.98 2.59
CA THR A 43 -10.62 20.71 2.51
C THR A 43 -9.74 19.65 1.87
N ILE A 44 -9.18 19.95 0.69
CA ILE A 44 -8.29 19.06 -0.04
C ILE A 44 -7.05 18.72 0.80
N VAL A 45 -6.44 19.70 1.45
CA VAL A 45 -5.27 19.48 2.33
C VAL A 45 -5.62 18.58 3.51
N LYS A 46 -6.78 18.79 4.14
CA LYS A 46 -7.22 17.98 5.28
C LYS A 46 -7.41 16.52 4.87
N PHE A 47 -8.06 16.26 3.74
CA PHE A 47 -8.25 14.90 3.25
C PHE A 47 -6.94 14.25 2.79
N HIS A 48 -6.07 14.97 2.09
CA HIS A 48 -4.75 14.46 1.69
C HIS A 48 -3.91 14.04 2.90
N LYS A 49 -3.86 14.90 3.94
CA LYS A 49 -3.17 14.56 5.19
C LYS A 49 -3.82 13.38 5.90
N ARG A 50 -5.15 13.33 5.97
CA ARG A 50 -5.87 12.26 6.67
C ARG A 50 -5.69 10.92 5.98
N PHE A 51 -5.84 10.86 4.65
CA PHE A 51 -5.57 9.64 3.88
C PHE A 51 -4.10 9.26 3.97
N GLY A 52 -3.18 10.23 3.93
CA GLY A 52 -1.75 10.03 4.18
C GLY A 52 -1.43 9.39 5.54
N TRP A 53 -2.12 9.78 6.61
CA TRP A 53 -1.96 9.13 7.91
C TRP A 53 -2.56 7.73 7.96
N ILE A 54 -3.76 7.54 7.39
CA ILE A 54 -4.42 6.22 7.36
C ILE A 54 -3.58 5.22 6.57
N GLU A 55 -3.12 5.57 5.35
CA GLU A 55 -2.25 4.70 4.57
C GLU A 55 -0.99 4.36 5.38
N LEU A 56 -0.35 5.34 6.01
CA LEU A 56 0.90 5.12 6.72
C LEU A 56 0.73 4.19 7.93
N THR A 57 -0.35 4.35 8.69
CA THR A 57 -0.67 3.48 9.83
C THR A 57 -0.88 2.04 9.37
N ILE A 58 -1.63 1.83 8.28
CA ILE A 58 -1.85 0.49 7.72
C ILE A 58 -0.51 -0.09 7.22
N PHE A 59 0.30 0.71 6.51
CA PHE A 59 1.59 0.27 5.97
C PHE A 59 2.55 -0.22 7.07
N TYR A 60 2.70 0.54 8.16
CA TYR A 60 3.58 0.13 9.25
C TYR A 60 3.02 -1.05 10.05
N ALA A 61 1.69 -1.14 10.23
CA ALA A 61 1.07 -2.32 10.84
C ALA A 61 1.32 -3.58 10.00
N LEU A 62 1.22 -3.48 8.67
CA LEU A 62 1.59 -4.56 7.74
C LEU A 62 3.07 -4.87 7.80
N THR A 63 3.94 -3.86 7.83
CA THR A 63 5.39 -4.03 7.92
C THR A 63 5.78 -4.84 9.14
N ILE A 64 5.19 -4.58 10.31
CA ILE A 64 5.46 -5.35 11.53
C ILE A 64 5.02 -6.81 11.38
N GLN A 65 3.83 -7.06 10.83
CA GLN A 65 3.33 -8.42 10.57
C GLN A 65 4.21 -9.17 9.56
N CYS A 66 4.61 -8.50 8.46
CA CYS A 66 5.52 -9.05 7.46
C CYS A 66 6.92 -9.30 8.03
N ALA A 67 7.41 -8.44 8.92
CA ALA A 67 8.70 -8.62 9.59
C ALA A 67 8.71 -9.85 10.49
N TYR A 68 7.61 -10.13 11.18
CA TYR A 68 7.45 -11.38 11.92
C TYR A 68 7.47 -12.60 10.99
N MET A 69 6.73 -12.57 9.88
CA MET A 69 6.76 -13.66 8.89
C MET A 69 8.16 -13.84 8.29
N PHE A 70 8.85 -12.75 7.97
CA PHE A 70 10.23 -12.78 7.50
C PHE A 70 11.16 -13.42 8.54
N TYR A 71 11.02 -13.05 9.81
CA TYR A 71 11.76 -13.70 10.90
C TYR A 71 11.52 -15.21 10.95
N LEU A 72 10.27 -15.67 10.81
CA LEU A 72 9.96 -17.10 10.74
C LEU A 72 10.66 -17.79 9.58
N HIS A 73 10.63 -17.20 8.37
CA HIS A 73 11.32 -17.73 7.19
C HIS A 73 12.85 -17.80 7.39
N VAL A 74 13.46 -16.78 8.01
CA VAL A 74 14.90 -16.78 8.34
C VAL A 74 15.22 -17.87 9.36
N SER A 75 14.45 -17.95 10.45
CA SER A 75 14.66 -18.96 11.50
C SER A 75 14.46 -20.40 11.02
N GLY A 76 13.58 -20.58 10.02
CA GLY A 76 13.32 -21.86 9.37
C GLY A 76 14.33 -22.22 8.28
N GLY A 77 15.29 -21.34 7.97
CA GLY A 77 16.27 -21.56 6.91
C GLY A 77 15.65 -21.65 5.52
N ASP A 78 14.58 -20.89 5.24
CA ASP A 78 13.87 -20.99 3.97
C ASP A 78 14.76 -20.55 2.78
N PRO A 79 15.15 -21.46 1.87
CA PRO A 79 15.99 -21.12 0.72
C PRO A 79 15.31 -20.14 -0.24
N ASN A 80 13.97 -20.05 -0.23
CA ASN A 80 13.21 -19.12 -1.07
C ASN A 80 13.46 -17.65 -0.72
N LEU A 81 14.08 -17.33 0.42
CA LEU A 81 14.52 -15.97 0.76
C LEU A 81 15.77 -15.52 0.02
N TYR A 82 16.54 -16.46 -0.55
CA TYR A 82 17.85 -16.21 -1.17
C TYR A 82 17.90 -16.59 -2.65
N GLN A 83 16.81 -17.15 -3.18
CA GLN A 83 16.66 -17.52 -4.57
C GLN A 83 15.48 -16.79 -5.20
N PRO A 84 15.53 -16.42 -6.50
CA PRO A 84 14.42 -15.77 -7.18
C PRO A 84 13.12 -16.57 -7.05
N SER A 85 12.16 -16.02 -6.31
CA SER A 85 10.86 -16.62 -6.00
C SER A 85 9.84 -15.53 -5.67
N GLY A 86 8.56 -15.87 -5.54
CA GLY A 86 7.55 -14.92 -5.06
C GLY A 86 7.80 -14.46 -3.62
N VAL A 87 8.34 -15.34 -2.78
CA VAL A 87 8.75 -15.01 -1.40
C VAL A 87 9.89 -14.01 -1.41
N TRP A 88 10.95 -14.29 -2.18
CA TRP A 88 12.09 -13.38 -2.36
C TRP A 88 11.66 -12.01 -2.89
N ALA A 89 10.86 -11.99 -3.96
CA ALA A 89 10.40 -10.75 -4.57
C ALA A 89 9.58 -9.91 -3.60
N HIS A 90 8.69 -10.56 -2.84
CA HIS A 90 7.89 -9.87 -1.84
C HIS A 90 8.72 -9.39 -0.64
N SER A 91 9.67 -10.16 -0.13
CA SER A 91 10.50 -9.74 1.00
C SER A 91 11.41 -8.55 0.65
N TRP A 92 12.10 -8.60 -0.49
CA TRP A 92 13.12 -7.61 -0.82
C TRP A 92 12.55 -6.37 -1.52
N PHE A 93 11.68 -6.54 -2.52
CA PHE A 93 11.05 -5.40 -3.20
C PHE A 93 9.81 -4.95 -2.44
N GLY A 94 8.89 -5.87 -2.18
CA GLY A 94 7.62 -5.58 -1.49
C GLY A 94 7.75 -5.17 -0.04
N GLY A 95 8.79 -5.64 0.64
CA GLY A 95 9.10 -5.35 2.03
C GLY A 95 10.14 -4.23 2.13
N PHE A 96 11.41 -4.56 1.91
CA PHE A 96 12.52 -3.65 2.18
C PHE A 96 12.49 -2.38 1.31
N LEU A 97 12.44 -2.52 -0.01
CA LEU A 97 12.44 -1.35 -0.92
C LEU A 97 11.19 -0.48 -0.73
N ALA A 98 10.02 -1.09 -0.63
CA ALA A 98 8.77 -0.38 -0.34
C ALA A 98 8.84 0.39 0.99
N PHE A 99 9.38 -0.23 2.04
CA PHE A 99 9.57 0.39 3.35
C PHE A 99 10.46 1.62 3.28
N VAL A 100 11.56 1.55 2.54
CA VAL A 100 12.47 2.69 2.33
C VAL A 100 11.74 3.84 1.63
N PHE A 101 11.01 3.58 0.55
CA PHE A 101 10.31 4.63 -0.20
C PHE A 101 9.19 5.29 0.61
N VAL A 102 8.35 4.50 1.28
CA VAL A 102 7.25 5.02 2.11
C VAL A 102 7.81 5.81 3.30
N SER A 103 8.83 5.28 3.99
CA SER A 103 9.47 5.96 5.12
C SER A 103 10.17 7.25 4.70
N MET A 104 10.86 7.26 3.56
CA MET A 104 11.52 8.45 3.05
C MET A 104 10.50 9.57 2.72
N LYS A 105 9.41 9.25 2.01
CA LYS A 105 8.30 10.21 1.79
C LYS A 105 7.80 10.74 3.12
N PHE A 106 7.54 9.87 4.09
CA PHE A 106 6.99 10.27 5.39
C PHE A 106 7.94 11.17 6.19
N VAL A 107 9.23 10.83 6.26
CA VAL A 107 10.24 11.63 6.94
C VAL A 107 10.31 13.04 6.33
N ILE A 108 10.34 13.14 4.99
CA ILE A 108 10.32 14.43 4.31
C ILE A 108 9.01 15.18 4.62
N ALA A 109 7.86 14.50 4.57
CA ALA A 109 6.56 15.09 4.88
C ALA A 109 6.42 15.62 6.31
N ARG A 110 7.01 14.93 7.27
CA ARG A 110 6.89 15.27 8.69
C ARG A 110 7.85 16.38 9.11
N PHE A 111 9.09 16.30 8.65
CA PHE A 111 10.19 17.12 9.17
C PHE A 111 10.68 18.18 8.19
N LYS A 112 10.43 18.03 6.88
CA LYS A 112 10.89 18.96 5.84
C LYS A 112 9.70 19.53 5.05
N LYS A 113 8.80 20.24 5.75
CA LYS A 113 7.56 20.77 5.16
C LYS A 113 7.79 21.71 3.98
N ASP A 114 8.83 22.53 4.02
CA ASP A 114 9.15 23.47 2.94
C ASP A 114 9.59 22.71 1.68
N GLU A 115 10.35 21.63 1.84
CA GLU A 115 10.77 20.75 0.75
C GLU A 115 9.57 20.03 0.12
N ILE A 116 8.55 19.67 0.90
CA ILE A 116 7.31 19.09 0.36
C ILE A 116 6.56 20.07 -0.53
N TYR A 117 6.51 21.35 -0.17
CA TYR A 117 5.81 22.32 -1.03
C TYR A 117 6.61 22.64 -2.29
N LYS A 118 7.94 22.51 -2.24
CA LYS A 118 8.82 22.77 -3.39
C LYS A 118 8.96 21.57 -4.33
N TYR A 119 9.09 20.36 -3.76
CA TYR A 119 9.39 19.13 -4.49
C TYR A 119 8.31 18.06 -4.35
N GLY A 120 7.12 18.41 -3.84
CA GLY A 120 6.01 17.47 -3.59
C GLY A 120 5.59 16.66 -4.81
N GLN A 121 5.74 17.22 -6.01
CA GLN A 121 5.49 16.51 -7.28
C GLN A 121 6.42 15.32 -7.52
N PHE A 122 7.61 15.31 -6.90
CA PHE A 122 8.57 14.21 -6.97
C PHE A 122 8.53 13.33 -5.70
N VAL A 123 8.38 13.95 -4.53
CA VAL A 123 8.34 13.25 -3.24
C VAL A 123 7.05 12.44 -3.08
N GLY A 124 5.91 12.96 -3.54
CA GLY A 124 4.61 12.30 -3.48
C GLY A 124 4.58 10.94 -4.19
N PRO A 125 4.98 10.87 -5.48
CA PRO A 125 5.06 9.63 -6.23
C PRO A 125 5.91 8.54 -5.59
N LEU A 126 6.97 8.88 -4.85
CA LEU A 126 7.83 7.87 -4.22
C LEU A 126 7.07 6.97 -3.24
N GLY A 127 6.23 7.56 -2.38
CA GLY A 127 5.42 6.73 -1.48
C GLY A 127 4.33 5.93 -2.20
N PHE A 128 3.79 6.45 -3.30
CA PHE A 128 2.85 5.69 -4.14
C PHE A 128 3.53 4.51 -4.83
N VAL A 129 4.75 4.69 -5.34
CA VAL A 129 5.58 3.62 -5.89
C VAL A 129 5.91 2.57 -4.84
N GLY A 130 6.29 2.99 -3.62
CA GLY A 130 6.52 2.05 -2.51
C GLY A 130 5.27 1.20 -2.21
N TRP A 131 4.11 1.83 -2.10
CA TRP A 131 2.82 1.14 -1.96
C TRP A 131 2.50 0.20 -3.12
N SER A 132 2.77 0.64 -4.36
CA SER A 132 2.54 -0.16 -5.56
C SER A 132 3.38 -1.44 -5.53
N ILE A 133 4.69 -1.31 -5.24
CA ILE A 133 5.60 -2.46 -5.17
C ILE A 133 5.16 -3.43 -4.06
N ALA A 134 4.81 -2.92 -2.87
CA ALA A 134 4.29 -3.74 -1.78
C ALA A 134 3.01 -4.48 -2.18
N HIS A 135 2.05 -3.78 -2.77
CA HIS A 135 0.78 -4.35 -3.22
C HIS A 135 0.98 -5.45 -4.27
N TRP A 136 1.65 -5.14 -5.38
CA TRP A 136 1.80 -6.08 -6.49
C TRP A 136 2.59 -7.33 -6.12
N THR A 137 3.68 -7.17 -5.37
CA THR A 137 4.47 -8.33 -4.93
C THR A 137 3.75 -9.15 -3.85
N SER A 138 2.93 -8.52 -2.99
CA SER A 138 2.08 -9.21 -2.03
C SER A 138 1.03 -10.06 -2.73
N LEU A 139 0.32 -9.48 -3.71
CA LEU A 139 -0.64 -10.23 -4.51
C LEU A 139 0.04 -11.34 -5.29
N TYR A 140 1.19 -11.07 -5.92
CA TYR A 140 1.92 -12.09 -6.66
C TYR A 140 2.29 -13.28 -5.76
N ASN A 141 2.87 -13.00 -4.59
CA ASN A 141 3.22 -14.03 -3.63
C ASN A 141 1.98 -14.78 -3.11
N PHE A 142 0.85 -14.09 -2.90
CA PHE A 142 -0.37 -14.75 -2.49
C PHE A 142 -0.93 -15.66 -3.59
N TYR A 143 -1.26 -15.14 -4.76
CA TYR A 143 -1.98 -15.88 -5.80
C TYR A 143 -1.14 -16.92 -6.54
N TYR A 144 0.18 -16.72 -6.65
CA TYR A 144 1.05 -17.60 -7.44
C TYR A 144 2.01 -18.45 -6.59
N VAL A 145 2.08 -18.21 -5.27
CA VAL A 145 2.87 -19.06 -4.36
C VAL A 145 2.00 -19.67 -3.26
N ARG A 146 1.26 -18.86 -2.49
CA ARG A 146 0.48 -19.38 -1.35
C ARG A 146 -0.81 -20.08 -1.75
N LEU A 147 -1.61 -19.48 -2.63
CA LEU A 147 -2.91 -20.00 -3.05
C LEU A 147 -2.79 -21.39 -3.70
N PRO A 148 -1.84 -21.67 -4.61
CA PRO A 148 -1.67 -23.01 -5.16
C PRO A 148 -1.35 -24.07 -4.09
N ILE A 149 -0.60 -23.70 -3.04
CA ILE A 149 -0.32 -24.59 -1.91
C ILE A 149 -1.62 -24.88 -1.14
N TRP A 150 -2.44 -23.84 -0.90
CA TRP A 150 -3.72 -23.94 -0.20
C TRP A 150 -4.73 -24.80 -0.95
N ASP A 151 -4.85 -24.60 -2.27
CA ASP A 151 -5.75 -25.39 -3.13
C ASP A 151 -5.39 -26.88 -3.07
N ASN A 152 -4.10 -27.21 -3.09
CA ASN A 152 -3.62 -28.59 -2.99
C ASN A 152 -3.94 -29.28 -1.66
N ILE A 153 -4.13 -28.51 -0.58
CA ILE A 153 -4.46 -29.03 0.75
C ILE A 153 -5.91 -28.72 1.18
N GLY A 154 -6.75 -28.25 0.25
CA GLY A 154 -8.17 -28.03 0.45
C GLY A 154 -8.54 -26.80 1.29
N ILE A 155 -7.65 -25.82 1.45
CA ILE A 155 -7.92 -24.56 2.14
C ILE A 155 -8.63 -23.61 1.19
N LYS A 156 -9.72 -22.99 1.65
CA LYS A 156 -10.49 -22.01 0.87
C LYS A 156 -10.23 -20.58 1.32
N VAL A 157 -10.17 -19.67 0.36
CA VAL A 157 -10.14 -18.21 0.52
C VAL A 157 -11.55 -17.72 0.89
N ASN A 158 -11.66 -16.79 1.84
CA ASN A 158 -12.93 -16.36 2.45
C ASN A 158 -13.25 -14.87 2.27
N PHE A 159 -12.25 -13.99 2.33
CA PHE A 159 -12.40 -12.53 2.44
C PHE A 159 -11.85 -11.78 1.23
N ILE A 160 -10.75 -12.26 0.63
CA ILE A 160 -10.16 -11.61 -0.54
C ILE A 160 -10.73 -12.22 -1.82
N PRO A 161 -10.73 -11.49 -2.96
CA PRO A 161 -11.19 -12.04 -4.23
C PRO A 161 -10.47 -13.35 -4.57
N GLY A 162 -11.16 -14.36 -5.08
CA GLY A 162 -10.49 -15.61 -5.49
C GLY A 162 -9.60 -15.47 -6.73
N ILE A 163 -9.62 -14.31 -7.40
CA ILE A 163 -8.95 -14.07 -8.69
C ILE A 163 -8.01 -12.87 -8.55
N PHE A 164 -6.75 -13.08 -8.95
CA PHE A 164 -5.69 -12.07 -8.92
C PHE A 164 -6.10 -10.73 -9.53
N LEU A 165 -6.72 -10.75 -10.72
CA LEU A 165 -7.12 -9.55 -11.46
C LEU A 165 -8.05 -8.64 -10.64
N TRP A 166 -9.01 -9.23 -9.91
CA TRP A 166 -9.95 -8.46 -9.09
C TRP A 166 -9.24 -7.84 -7.88
N ALA A 167 -8.40 -8.60 -7.20
CA ALA A 167 -7.62 -8.06 -6.07
C ALA A 167 -6.66 -6.95 -6.48
N ALA A 168 -6.13 -7.01 -7.71
CA ALA A 168 -5.24 -5.99 -8.27
C ALA A 168 -5.98 -4.69 -8.65
N ILE A 169 -7.21 -4.79 -9.17
CA ILE A 169 -7.95 -3.62 -9.70
C ILE A 169 -8.81 -2.93 -8.64
N ILE A 170 -9.36 -3.68 -7.67
CA ILE A 170 -10.24 -3.13 -6.62
C ILE A 170 -9.66 -1.89 -5.93
N PRO A 171 -8.36 -1.83 -5.56
CA PRO A 171 -7.78 -0.64 -4.95
C PRO A 171 -7.90 0.63 -5.79
N PHE A 172 -7.81 0.52 -7.11
CA PHE A 172 -7.94 1.68 -8.00
C PHE A 172 -9.37 2.21 -8.02
N ILE A 173 -10.36 1.30 -8.03
CA ILE A 173 -11.79 1.64 -7.96
C ILE A 173 -12.10 2.26 -6.58
N GLY A 174 -11.69 1.60 -5.50
CA GLY A 174 -11.88 2.10 -4.13
C GLY A 174 -11.23 3.46 -3.90
N GLY A 175 -9.99 3.64 -4.38
CA GLY A 175 -9.29 4.92 -4.32
C GLY A 175 -9.97 6.02 -5.13
N ALA A 176 -10.50 5.70 -6.32
CA ALA A 176 -11.28 6.65 -7.13
C ALA A 176 -12.57 7.08 -6.41
N VAL A 177 -13.30 6.13 -5.81
CA VAL A 177 -14.51 6.43 -5.03
C VAL A 177 -14.18 7.33 -3.83
N LEU A 178 -13.13 7.02 -3.08
CA LEU A 178 -12.67 7.86 -1.96
C LEU A 178 -12.30 9.28 -2.42
N PHE A 179 -11.63 9.40 -3.57
CA PHE A 179 -11.29 10.69 -4.16
C PHE A 179 -12.55 11.48 -4.59
N LEU A 180 -13.53 10.82 -5.21
CA LEU A 180 -14.79 11.46 -5.60
C LEU A 180 -15.55 12.00 -4.38
N VAL A 181 -15.57 11.28 -3.26
CA VAL A 181 -16.16 11.77 -1.99
C VAL A 181 -15.49 13.07 -1.54
N VAL A 182 -14.18 13.20 -1.71
CA VAL A 182 -13.44 14.43 -1.39
C VAL A 182 -13.87 15.58 -2.30
N LEU A 183 -14.02 15.34 -3.60
CA LEU A 183 -14.47 16.37 -4.56
C LEU A 183 -15.90 16.83 -4.29
N VAL A 184 -16.82 15.90 -4.01
CA VAL A 184 -18.20 16.23 -3.61
C VAL A 184 -18.20 17.08 -2.36
N LYS A 185 -17.40 16.70 -1.34
CA LYS A 185 -17.34 17.46 -0.10
C LYS A 185 -16.77 18.86 -0.31
N ARG A 186 -15.76 19.01 -1.15
CA ARG A 186 -15.19 20.31 -1.54
C ARG A 186 -16.24 21.21 -2.22
N GLY A 187 -17.02 20.69 -3.17
CA GLY A 187 -18.05 21.46 -3.88
C GLY A 187 -19.30 21.81 -3.06
N SER A 188 -19.46 21.21 -1.88
CA SER A 188 -20.56 21.48 -0.95
C SER A 188 -20.27 22.57 0.09
N MET A 189 -19.08 23.19 0.03
CA MET A 189 -18.62 24.28 0.91
C MET A 189 -18.44 25.56 0.10
#